data_AF-A0A8C5QDK7-F1
#
_entry.id   AF-A0A8C5QDK7-F1
#
_cell.length_a   1.000
_cell.length_b   1.000
_cell.length_c   1.000
_cell.angle_alpha   90.00
_cell.angle_beta   90.00
_cell.angle_gamma   90.00
#
_symmetry.space_group_name_H-M   'P 1'
#
loop_
_entity.id
_entity.type
_entity.pdbx_description
1 polymer ?
#
loop_
_entity_poly.entity_id
_entity_poly.type
_entity_poly.pdbx_seq_one_letter_code
_entity_poly.pdbx_strand_id
1 'polypeptide(L)'
;KKNIKPNDSLHHRTTARWLTGGIQRFFFFWFLISSSHFCPPPNSTHDWVGPPDRLSNLRPVIFFVPKNESELEKKLRKLRAETQEWNQRFWANQNLTFLKEKEDFILARLKSLGLGERDEEGHKRTLNAEEMSHFYRDFLTKNLEKHTSYNREWYKRNFTITFLMAEVTLQRAWEKLGRKKKMA
;
A
#
# COMPACT_ATOMS: atom_id res chain seq x y z
N LYS A 1 11.41 -18.82 44.03
CA LYS A 1 10.11 -18.37 44.59
C LYS A 1 10.27 -16.98 45.22
N LYS A 2 9.78 -15.94 44.54
CA LYS A 2 9.09 -14.77 45.09
C LYS A 2 8.41 -14.08 43.90
N ASN A 3 7.12 -14.35 43.76
CA ASN A 3 6.17 -13.60 42.95
C ASN A 3 5.92 -12.24 43.63
N ILE A 4 5.70 -11.17 42.86
CA ILE A 4 4.54 -10.26 42.93
C ILE A 4 4.54 -9.42 41.64
N LYS A 5 3.31 -9.08 41.24
CA LYS A 5 2.75 -8.83 39.91
C LYS A 5 2.68 -7.30 39.57
N PRO A 6 2.16 -6.92 38.38
CA PRO A 6 2.49 -5.70 37.66
C PRO A 6 1.67 -4.49 38.11
N ASN A 7 2.16 -3.29 37.78
CA ASN A 7 1.42 -2.06 37.97
C ASN A 7 0.67 -1.71 36.67
N ASP A 8 -0.63 -1.98 36.66
CA ASP A 8 -1.61 -1.40 35.75
C ASP A 8 -2.32 -0.23 36.44
N SER A 9 -2.84 0.69 35.62
CA SER A 9 -3.73 1.83 35.90
C SER A 9 -3.05 3.22 35.81
N LEU A 10 -3.61 4.24 35.15
CA LEU A 10 -4.92 4.38 34.54
C LEU A 10 -4.89 5.47 33.45
N HIS A 11 -5.75 5.26 32.46
CA HIS A 11 -6.24 6.18 31.43
C HIS A 11 -6.24 7.69 31.76
N HIS A 12 -5.85 8.49 30.76
CA HIS A 12 -6.74 9.55 30.30
C HIS A 12 -7.12 9.34 28.83
N ARG A 13 -8.42 9.35 28.60
CA ARG A 13 -9.07 9.33 27.29
C ARG A 13 -8.85 10.68 26.63
N THR A 14 -8.55 10.68 25.33
CA THR A 14 -9.06 11.68 24.40
C THR A 14 -9.51 10.95 23.14
N THR A 15 -10.80 10.77 23.09
CA THR A 15 -11.63 10.37 21.97
C THR A 15 -11.54 11.38 20.81
N ALA A 16 -11.80 10.88 19.60
CA ALA A 16 -12.16 11.61 18.39
C ALA A 16 -11.04 12.40 17.69
N ARG A 17 -10.28 11.68 16.84
CA ARG A 17 -9.79 12.25 15.57
C ARG A 17 -9.93 11.24 14.44
N TRP A 18 -11.18 10.82 14.23
CA TRP A 18 -11.58 10.19 12.98
C TRP A 18 -11.61 11.29 11.90
N LEU A 19 -10.76 11.15 10.86
CA LEU A 19 -11.15 11.27 9.44
C LEU A 19 -9.99 11.42 8.43
N THR A 20 -8.71 11.42 8.81
CA THR A 20 -7.64 11.57 7.76
C THR A 20 -6.34 10.79 7.95
N GLY A 21 -6.11 10.10 9.09
CA GLY A 21 -4.78 9.56 9.42
C GLY A 21 -4.48 8.10 9.06
N GLY A 22 -5.34 7.40 8.32
CA GLY A 22 -5.36 5.93 8.31
C GLY A 22 -4.46 5.19 7.32
N ILE A 23 -3.96 5.83 6.24
CA ILE A 23 -3.28 5.08 5.15
C ILE A 23 -1.75 5.22 5.18
N GLN A 24 -1.20 6.22 5.88
CA GLN A 24 0.26 6.44 5.92
C GLN A 24 1.01 5.54 6.92
N ARG A 25 0.33 4.68 7.69
CA ARG A 25 0.95 3.91 8.79
C ARG A 25 0.98 2.39 8.63
N PHE A 26 0.54 1.86 7.50
CA PHE A 26 0.89 0.49 7.11
C PHE A 26 1.90 0.55 5.96
N PHE A 27 2.88 -0.35 5.96
CA PHE A 27 3.97 -0.47 4.98
C PHE A 27 5.26 0.30 5.28
N PHE A 28 5.78 0.15 6.50
CA PHE A 28 7.23 0.10 6.70
C PHE A 28 7.58 -1.15 7.49
N PHE A 29 7.88 -2.24 6.78
CA PHE A 29 8.85 -3.22 7.26
C PHE A 29 9.53 -3.88 6.05
N TRP A 30 10.85 -3.69 6.02
CA TRP A 30 11.78 -4.08 4.97
C TRP A 30 12.14 -5.56 5.12
N PHE A 31 12.06 -6.35 4.03
CA PHE A 31 13.07 -7.36 3.75
C PHE A 31 13.29 -7.47 2.24
N LEU A 32 14.55 -7.35 1.82
CA LEU A 32 15.02 -7.57 0.45
C LEU A 32 15.00 -9.07 0.18
N ILE A 33 14.08 -9.52 -0.67
CA ILE A 33 14.25 -10.79 -1.39
C ILE A 33 14.07 -10.47 -2.86
N SER A 34 15.18 -10.49 -3.60
CA SER A 34 15.15 -10.50 -5.05
C SER A 34 14.72 -11.89 -5.50
N SER A 35 13.43 -12.09 -5.73
CA SER A 35 12.93 -13.35 -6.30
C SER A 35 12.92 -13.30 -7.82
N SER A 36 13.56 -14.31 -8.39
CA SER A 36 13.28 -14.90 -9.71
C SER A 36 11.79 -14.83 -10.06
N HIS A 37 11.49 -14.43 -11.30
CA HIS A 37 10.16 -14.34 -11.94
C HIS A 37 8.98 -14.77 -11.06
N PHE A 38 8.25 -13.79 -10.53
CA PHE A 38 7.00 -14.02 -9.80
C PHE A 38 5.94 -14.56 -10.77
N CYS A 39 5.77 -15.87 -10.82
CA CYS A 39 4.79 -16.57 -11.65
C CYS A 39 4.14 -17.70 -10.84
N PRO A 40 2.80 -17.81 -10.83
CA PRO A 40 2.13 -18.94 -10.19
C PRO A 40 2.44 -20.25 -10.95
N PRO A 41 2.44 -21.40 -10.25
CA PRO A 41 2.52 -22.70 -10.91
C PRO A 41 1.30 -22.94 -11.82
N PRO A 42 1.42 -23.75 -12.88
CA PRO A 42 0.36 -23.94 -13.88
C PRO A 42 -0.99 -24.43 -13.33
N ASN A 43 -0.99 -25.09 -12.17
CA ASN A 43 -2.17 -25.67 -11.52
C ASN A 43 -2.65 -24.86 -10.31
N SER A 44 -2.26 -23.59 -10.18
CA SER A 44 -2.74 -22.73 -9.10
C SER A 44 -4.26 -22.57 -9.13
N THR A 45 -4.88 -22.57 -7.95
CA THR A 45 -6.33 -22.37 -7.73
C THR A 45 -6.65 -21.14 -6.88
N HIS A 46 -5.66 -20.31 -6.55
CA HIS A 46 -5.80 -19.16 -5.64
C HIS A 46 -5.04 -17.95 -6.17
N ASP A 47 -5.40 -16.75 -5.68
CA ASP A 47 -4.65 -15.51 -5.94
C ASP A 47 -3.23 -15.63 -5.38
N TRP A 48 -2.23 -15.14 -6.12
CA TRP A 48 -0.82 -15.13 -5.68
C TRP A 48 -0.39 -13.71 -5.32
N VAL A 49 0.29 -13.57 -4.19
CA VAL A 49 0.86 -12.29 -3.73
C VAL A 49 2.38 -12.38 -3.76
N GLY A 50 3.01 -11.47 -4.48
CA GLY A 50 4.44 -11.47 -4.72
C GLY A 50 5.27 -10.80 -3.62
N PRO A 51 6.60 -10.77 -3.80
CA PRO A 51 7.49 -9.95 -2.97
C PRO A 51 7.19 -8.45 -3.16
N PRO A 52 7.60 -7.58 -2.22
CA PRO A 52 7.46 -6.14 -2.40
C PRO A 52 8.10 -5.65 -3.71
N ASP A 53 7.38 -4.83 -4.46
CA ASP A 53 7.92 -4.16 -5.64
C ASP A 53 9.00 -3.15 -5.26
N ARG A 54 10.06 -3.03 -6.08
CA ARG A 54 11.22 -2.20 -5.76
C ARG A 54 10.93 -0.70 -5.82
N LEU A 55 9.97 -0.27 -6.63
CA LEU A 55 9.66 1.14 -6.84
C LEU A 55 8.48 1.57 -5.98
N SER A 56 7.39 0.81 -5.99
CA SER A 56 6.17 1.17 -5.27
C SER A 56 6.16 0.71 -3.81
N ASN A 57 7.01 -0.27 -3.45
CA ASN A 57 6.97 -1.03 -2.18
C ASN A 57 5.70 -1.88 -1.97
N LEU A 58 4.77 -1.89 -2.93
CA LEU A 58 3.54 -2.67 -2.85
C LEU A 58 3.75 -4.08 -3.40
N ARG A 59 3.07 -5.06 -2.82
CA ARG A 59 3.12 -6.44 -3.31
C ARG A 59 2.26 -6.59 -4.57
N PRO A 60 2.79 -7.10 -5.70
CA PRO A 60 1.99 -7.42 -6.88
C PRO A 60 1.08 -8.61 -6.59
N VAL A 61 -0.07 -8.65 -7.26
CA VAL A 61 -1.04 -9.75 -7.13
C VAL A 61 -1.34 -10.32 -8.49
N ILE A 62 -1.22 -11.64 -8.64
CA ILE A 62 -1.69 -12.38 -9.82
C ILE A 62 -3.00 -13.04 -9.44
N PHE A 63 -4.10 -12.54 -10.02
CA PHE A 63 -5.44 -13.04 -9.72
C PHE A 63 -5.70 -14.38 -10.41
N PHE A 64 -6.24 -15.33 -9.66
CA PHE A 64 -6.64 -16.62 -10.19
C PHE A 64 -7.80 -16.48 -11.19
N VAL A 65 -7.76 -17.28 -12.26
CA VAL A 65 -8.82 -17.37 -13.26
C VAL A 65 -9.46 -18.76 -13.16
N PRO A 66 -10.69 -18.87 -12.64
CA PRO A 66 -11.42 -20.14 -12.62
C PRO A 66 -11.72 -20.65 -14.03
N LYS A 67 -11.76 -21.98 -14.21
CA LYS A 67 -12.10 -22.60 -15.51
C LYS A 67 -13.49 -22.21 -16.02
N ASN A 68 -14.46 -22.10 -15.13
CA ASN A 68 -15.85 -21.74 -15.43
C ASN A 68 -16.19 -20.36 -14.86
N GLU A 69 -15.30 -19.38 -15.08
CA GLU A 69 -15.48 -18.01 -14.60
C GLU A 69 -16.74 -17.38 -15.21
N SER A 70 -17.66 -16.90 -14.37
CA SER A 70 -18.83 -16.15 -14.83
C SER A 70 -18.42 -14.76 -15.32
N GLU A 71 -19.22 -14.13 -16.18
CA GLU A 71 -18.90 -12.76 -16.64
C GLU A 71 -18.84 -11.74 -15.49
N LEU A 72 -19.62 -11.96 -14.40
CA LEU A 72 -19.56 -11.10 -13.21
C LEU A 72 -18.27 -11.32 -12.42
N GLU A 73 -17.81 -12.58 -12.27
CA GLU A 73 -16.53 -12.91 -11.64
C GLU A 73 -15.35 -12.33 -12.43
N LYS A 74 -15.39 -12.45 -13.76
CA LYS A 74 -14.40 -11.88 -14.68
C LYS A 74 -14.36 -10.36 -14.58
N LYS A 75 -15.52 -9.70 -14.50
CA LYS A 75 -15.63 -8.25 -14.28
C LYS A 75 -14.99 -7.84 -12.96
N LEU A 76 -15.31 -8.55 -11.87
CA LEU A 76 -14.70 -8.32 -10.55
C LEU A 76 -13.18 -8.50 -10.60
N ARG A 77 -12.69 -9.59 -11.20
CA ARG A 77 -11.25 -9.89 -11.30
C ARG A 77 -10.51 -8.81 -12.10
N LYS A 78 -11.04 -8.41 -13.25
CA LYS A 78 -10.45 -7.33 -14.07
C LYS A 78 -10.41 -6.01 -13.30
N LEU A 79 -11.49 -5.64 -12.61
CA LEU A 79 -11.51 -4.42 -11.81
C LEU A 79 -10.49 -4.44 -10.66
N ARG A 80 -10.33 -5.59 -9.98
CA ARG A 80 -9.30 -5.78 -8.95
C ARG A 80 -7.89 -5.64 -9.54
N ALA A 81 -7.65 -6.23 -10.71
CA ALA A 81 -6.38 -6.14 -11.43
C ALA A 81 -6.04 -4.70 -11.85
N GLU A 82 -6.98 -4.02 -12.52
CA GLU A 82 -6.84 -2.62 -12.94
C GLU A 82 -6.62 -1.69 -11.75
N THR A 83 -7.33 -1.92 -10.64
CA THR A 83 -7.18 -1.14 -9.42
C THR A 83 -5.80 -1.34 -8.80
N GLN A 84 -5.26 -2.56 -8.80
CA GLN A 84 -3.91 -2.78 -8.30
C GLN A 84 -2.84 -2.22 -9.21
N GLU A 85 -2.99 -2.34 -10.53
CA GLU A 85 -2.05 -1.72 -11.46
C GLU A 85 -2.03 -0.19 -11.31
N TRP A 86 -3.21 0.43 -11.18
CA TRP A 86 -3.32 1.86 -10.91
C TRP A 86 -2.63 2.26 -9.60
N ASN A 87 -2.85 1.49 -8.52
CA ASN A 87 -2.24 1.71 -7.22
C ASN A 87 -0.71 1.58 -7.25
N GLN A 88 -0.21 0.53 -7.92
CA GLN A 88 1.21 0.28 -8.16
C GLN A 88 1.87 1.46 -8.87
N ARG A 89 1.29 1.91 -10.00
CA ARG A 89 1.80 3.05 -10.76
C ARG A 89 1.82 4.34 -9.95
N PHE A 90 0.76 4.61 -9.17
CA PHE A 90 0.70 5.81 -8.33
C PHE A 90 1.87 5.84 -7.33
N TRP A 91 2.06 4.75 -6.59
CA TRP A 91 3.10 4.67 -5.55
C TRP A 91 4.51 4.58 -6.12
N ALA A 92 4.72 3.90 -7.25
CA ALA A 92 6.01 3.94 -7.94
C ALA A 92 6.40 5.38 -8.31
N ASN A 93 5.45 6.14 -8.89
CA ASN A 93 5.69 7.53 -9.27
C ASN A 93 5.89 8.45 -8.05
N GLN A 94 5.11 8.27 -6.97
CA GLN A 94 5.29 9.06 -5.76
C GLN A 94 6.64 8.79 -5.08
N ASN A 95 7.06 7.52 -5.00
CA ASN A 95 8.33 7.16 -4.38
C ASN A 95 9.51 7.70 -5.19
N LEU A 96 9.46 7.60 -6.52
CA LEU A 96 10.47 8.21 -7.39
C LEU A 96 10.54 9.74 -7.21
N THR A 97 9.39 10.41 -7.19
CA THR A 97 9.32 11.86 -6.97
C THR A 97 9.87 12.24 -5.60
N PHE A 98 9.49 11.50 -4.55
CA PHE A 98 9.96 11.72 -3.18
C PHE A 98 11.48 11.57 -3.07
N LEU A 99 12.04 10.49 -3.64
CA LEU A 99 13.49 10.25 -3.60
C LEU A 99 14.26 11.38 -4.28
N LYS A 100 13.79 11.81 -5.46
CA LYS A 100 14.39 12.92 -6.19
C LYS A 100 14.32 14.23 -5.40
N GLU A 101 13.13 14.64 -4.97
CA GLU A 101 12.96 15.90 -4.25
C GLU A 101 13.71 15.90 -2.91
N LYS A 102 13.80 14.74 -2.25
CA LYS A 102 14.60 14.58 -1.02
C LYS A 102 16.09 14.78 -1.28
N GLU A 103 16.61 14.18 -2.35
CA GLU A 103 18.01 14.33 -2.71
C GLU A 103 18.34 15.77 -3.09
N ASP A 104 17.51 16.40 -3.92
CA ASP A 104 17.65 17.81 -4.30
C ASP A 104 17.65 18.73 -3.06
N PHE A 105 16.76 18.47 -2.09
CA PHE A 105 16.72 19.22 -0.83
C PHE A 105 17.99 19.05 0.00
N ILE A 106 18.49 17.82 0.14
CA ILE A 106 19.72 17.53 0.88
C ILE A 106 20.91 18.26 0.25
N LEU A 107 21.06 18.18 -1.08
CA LEU A 107 22.15 18.84 -1.80
C LEU A 107 22.08 20.36 -1.67
N ALA A 108 20.90 20.95 -1.85
CA ALA A 108 20.70 22.38 -1.70
C ALA A 108 21.02 22.87 -0.27
N ARG A 109 20.61 22.11 0.74
CA ARG A 109 20.85 22.47 2.13
C ARG A 109 22.32 22.35 2.51
N LEU A 110 23.00 21.26 2.14
CA LEU A 110 24.44 21.10 2.37
C LEU A 110 25.23 22.23 1.72
N LYS A 111 24.91 22.58 0.46
CA LYS A 111 25.52 23.72 -0.24
C LYS A 111 25.29 25.04 0.50
N SER A 112 24.10 25.27 1.05
CA SER A 112 23.80 26.49 1.82
C SER A 112 24.60 26.60 3.13
N LEU A 113 24.99 25.45 3.71
CA LEU A 113 25.85 25.37 4.89
C LEU A 113 27.35 25.42 4.54
N GLY A 114 27.70 25.56 3.26
CA GLY A 114 29.08 25.50 2.79
C GLY A 114 29.71 24.10 2.86
N LEU A 115 28.90 23.06 3.01
CA LEU A 115 29.35 21.67 3.10
C LEU A 115 29.28 20.98 1.73
N GLY A 116 30.29 20.16 1.45
CA GLY A 116 30.27 19.22 0.33
C GLY A 116 29.37 18.01 0.61
N GLU A 117 29.03 17.26 -0.45
CA GLU A 117 28.16 16.06 -0.38
C GLU A 117 28.73 14.92 0.45
N ARG A 118 30.06 14.88 0.60
CA ARG A 118 30.78 13.88 1.36
C ARG A 118 31.51 14.50 2.53
N ASP A 119 31.61 13.75 3.62
CA ASP A 119 32.44 14.11 4.76
C ASP A 119 33.93 13.85 4.48
N GLU A 120 34.76 14.10 5.48
CA GLU A 120 36.21 13.97 5.37
C GLU A 120 36.61 12.50 5.16
N GLU A 121 35.80 11.55 5.65
CA GLU A 121 35.95 10.11 5.48
C GLU A 121 35.32 9.58 4.18
N GLY A 122 34.66 10.43 3.38
CA GLY A 122 34.06 10.09 2.09
C GLY A 122 32.64 9.48 2.17
N HIS A 123 32.00 9.42 3.34
CA HIS A 123 30.60 9.01 3.47
C HIS A 123 29.66 10.11 2.97
N LYS A 124 28.47 9.71 2.49
CA LYS A 124 27.43 10.67 2.07
C LYS A 124 26.92 11.42 3.30
N ARG A 125 27.10 12.75 3.33
CA ARG A 125 26.57 13.58 4.42
C ARG A 125 25.05 13.52 4.42
N THR A 126 24.49 13.45 5.62
CA THR A 126 23.04 13.49 5.85
C THR A 126 22.68 14.71 6.68
N LEU A 127 21.51 15.27 6.43
CA LEU A 127 20.98 16.36 7.26
C LEU A 127 20.47 15.82 8.58
N ASN A 128 20.48 16.65 9.62
CA ASN A 128 19.91 16.29 10.90
C ASN A 128 18.36 16.20 10.81
N ALA A 129 17.74 15.66 11.86
CA ALA A 129 16.30 15.45 11.89
C ALA A 129 15.48 16.75 11.82
N GLU A 130 15.98 17.84 12.41
CA GLU A 130 15.31 19.14 12.40
C GLU A 130 15.26 19.71 10.99
N GLU A 131 16.38 19.72 10.27
CA GLU A 131 16.46 20.20 8.89
C GLU A 131 15.63 19.33 7.94
N MET A 132 15.68 18.00 8.11
CA MET A 132 14.84 17.09 7.34
C MET A 132 13.34 17.29 7.61
N SER A 133 12.95 17.76 8.80
CA SER A 133 11.55 18.00 9.13
C SER A 133 10.91 19.08 8.24
N HIS A 134 11.69 20.09 7.83
CA HIS A 134 11.21 21.12 6.92
C HIS A 134 10.88 20.52 5.55
N PHE A 135 11.75 19.68 5.00
CA PHE A 135 11.48 18.94 3.78
C PHE A 135 10.19 18.12 3.88
N TYR A 136 10.03 17.35 4.95
CA TYR A 136 8.84 16.51 5.11
C TYR A 136 7.55 17.34 5.15
N ARG A 137 7.53 18.43 5.91
CA ARG A 137 6.38 19.33 5.99
C ARG A 137 6.04 19.92 4.61
N ASP A 138 7.04 20.43 3.90
CA ASP A 138 6.85 21.13 2.65
C ASP A 138 6.44 20.16 1.53
N PHE A 139 7.06 18.98 1.47
CA PHE A 139 6.69 17.90 0.55
C PHE A 139 5.25 17.44 0.78
N LEU A 140 4.84 17.22 2.03
CA LEU A 140 3.46 16.80 2.36
C LEU A 140 2.44 17.88 2.00
N THR A 141 2.76 19.14 2.29
CA THR A 141 1.89 20.28 1.97
C THR A 141 1.71 20.43 0.46
N LYS A 142 2.82 20.38 -0.30
CA LYS A 142 2.82 20.45 -1.77
C LYS A 142 2.03 19.31 -2.43
N ASN A 143 2.04 18.11 -1.84
CA ASN A 143 1.39 16.93 -2.41
C ASN A 143 0.00 16.64 -1.83
N LEU A 144 -0.55 17.53 -1.00
CA LEU A 144 -1.82 17.31 -0.30
C LEU A 144 -3.00 17.06 -1.26
N GLU A 145 -3.16 17.89 -2.28
CA GLU A 145 -4.24 17.76 -3.26
C GLU A 145 -4.14 16.45 -4.05
N LYS A 146 -2.92 16.09 -4.46
CA LYS A 146 -2.62 14.84 -5.17
C LYS A 146 -3.02 13.63 -4.31
N HIS A 147 -2.62 13.60 -3.04
CA HIS A 147 -3.00 12.53 -2.11
C HIS A 147 -4.49 12.49 -1.83
N THR A 148 -5.15 13.65 -1.75
CA THR A 148 -6.60 13.73 -1.58
C THR A 148 -7.32 13.13 -2.78
N SER A 149 -6.89 13.47 -3.99
CA SER A 149 -7.45 12.91 -5.23
C SER A 149 -7.23 11.39 -5.32
N TYR A 150 -6.02 10.92 -4.99
CA TYR A 150 -5.72 9.49 -4.90
C TYR A 150 -6.64 8.78 -3.90
N ASN A 151 -6.76 9.28 -2.67
CA ASN A 151 -7.60 8.65 -1.65
C ASN A 151 -9.06 8.57 -2.09
N ARG A 152 -9.58 9.64 -2.70
CA ARG A 152 -10.95 9.66 -3.25
C ARG A 152 -11.16 8.54 -4.27
N GLU A 153 -10.25 8.40 -5.22
CA GLU A 153 -10.32 7.37 -6.25
C GLU A 153 -10.10 5.96 -5.68
N TRP A 154 -9.20 5.81 -4.72
CA TRP A 154 -8.95 4.56 -4.01
C TRP A 154 -10.21 4.06 -3.31
N TYR A 155 -10.91 4.93 -2.56
CA TYR A 155 -12.17 4.57 -1.92
C TYR A 155 -13.26 4.23 -2.93
N LYS A 156 -13.39 5.03 -4.00
CA LYS A 156 -14.38 4.77 -5.06
C LYS A 156 -14.19 3.40 -5.72
N ARG A 157 -12.94 3.03 -6.03
CA ARG A 157 -12.60 1.71 -6.61
C ARG A 157 -12.89 0.57 -5.63
N ASN A 158 -12.43 0.70 -4.39
CA ASN A 158 -12.64 -0.33 -3.36
C ASN A 158 -14.12 -0.51 -3.01
N PHE A 159 -14.91 0.56 -3.00
CA PHE A 159 -16.36 0.48 -2.82
C PHE A 159 -17.00 -0.31 -3.97
N THR A 160 -16.68 0.04 -5.22
CA THR A 160 -17.17 -0.69 -6.40
C THR A 160 -16.77 -2.17 -6.37
N ILE A 161 -15.53 -2.48 -6.00
CA ILE A 161 -15.05 -3.86 -5.85
C ILE A 161 -15.87 -4.58 -4.78
N THR A 162 -16.10 -3.96 -3.61
CA THR A 162 -16.87 -4.55 -2.50
C THR A 162 -18.29 -4.86 -2.92
N PHE A 163 -18.93 -3.94 -3.65
CA PHE A 163 -20.25 -4.14 -4.20
C PHE A 163 -20.29 -5.33 -5.17
N LEU A 164 -19.38 -5.38 -6.15
CA LEU A 164 -19.28 -6.51 -7.09
C LEU A 164 -18.98 -7.85 -6.39
N MET A 165 -18.16 -7.85 -5.32
CA MET A 165 -17.92 -9.03 -4.51
C MET A 165 -19.21 -9.55 -3.87
N ALA A 166 -20.07 -8.66 -3.38
CA ALA A 166 -21.37 -9.02 -2.84
C ALA A 166 -22.27 -9.62 -3.92
N GLU A 167 -22.35 -9.01 -5.10
CA GLU A 167 -23.14 -9.54 -6.23
C GLU A 167 -22.66 -10.94 -6.66
N VAL A 168 -21.36 -11.17 -6.82
CA VAL A 168 -20.79 -12.49 -7.13
C VAL A 168 -21.15 -13.51 -6.05
N THR A 169 -21.08 -13.11 -4.78
CA THR A 169 -21.40 -13.99 -3.65
C THR A 169 -22.88 -14.40 -3.67
N LEU A 170 -23.78 -13.45 -3.94
CA LEU A 170 -25.21 -13.70 -4.08
C LEU A 170 -25.52 -14.60 -5.28
N GLN A 171 -24.90 -14.34 -6.44
CA GLN A 171 -25.05 -15.18 -7.63
C GLN A 171 -24.65 -16.63 -7.35
N ARG A 172 -23.48 -16.86 -6.75
CA ARG A 172 -23.01 -18.20 -6.39
C ARG A 172 -23.96 -18.91 -5.41
N ALA A 173 -24.49 -18.18 -4.43
CA ALA A 173 -25.45 -18.73 -3.47
C ALA A 173 -26.75 -19.17 -4.17
N TRP A 174 -27.27 -18.33 -5.07
CA TRP A 174 -28.47 -18.62 -5.85
C TRP A 174 -28.31 -19.85 -6.75
N GLU A 175 -27.21 -19.94 -7.49
CA GLU A 175 -26.91 -21.10 -8.35
C GLU A 175 -26.80 -22.39 -7.54
N LYS A 176 -26.18 -22.33 -6.35
CA LYS A 176 -26.05 -23.49 -5.45
C LYS A 176 -27.40 -23.96 -4.92
N LEU A 177 -28.29 -23.03 -4.55
CA LEU A 177 -29.66 -23.36 -4.12
C LEU A 177 -30.48 -23.98 -5.26
N GLY A 178 -30.40 -23.42 -6.46
CA GLY A 178 -31.08 -23.95 -7.64
C GLY A 178 -30.63 -25.37 -8.00
N ARG A 179 -29.32 -25.67 -7.90
CA ARG A 179 -28.80 -27.04 -8.11
C ARG A 179 -29.31 -28.03 -7.06
N LYS A 180 -29.37 -27.63 -5.78
CA LYS A 180 -29.92 -28.49 -4.70
C LYS A 180 -31.38 -28.85 -4.97
N LYS A 181 -32.20 -27.89 -5.42
CA LYS A 181 -33.61 -28.12 -5.75
C LYS A 181 -33.81 -29.07 -6.94
N LYS A 182 -32.86 -29.14 -7.88
CA LYS A 182 -32.90 -30.08 -9.03
C LYS A 182 -32.48 -31.51 -8.68
N MET A 183 -31.77 -31.69 -7.56
CA MET A 183 -31.29 -33.00 -7.11
C MET A 183 -32.16 -33.61 -5.99
N ALA A 184 -33.23 -32.91 -5.58
CA ALA A 184 -34.23 -33.33 -4.61
C ALA A 184 -35.54 -33.58 -5.34
#